data_AF-A0A7G9SJ56-F1
#
_entry.id   AF-A0A7G9SJ56-F1
#
_cell.length_a   1.000
_cell.length_b   1.000
_cell.length_c   1.000
_cell.angle_alpha   90.00
_cell.angle_beta   90.00
_cell.angle_gamma   90.00
#
_symmetry.space_group_name_H-M   'P 1'
#
loop_
_entity.id
_entity.type
_entity.pdbx_description
1 polymer ?
#
loop_
_entity_poly.entity_id
_entity_poly.type
_entity_poly.pdbx_seq_one_letter_code
_entity_poly.pdbx_strand_id
1 'polypeptide(L)'
;MADETPKRAAPTDAAPVNALLAYAPKMDLVGPTINDDIRRAVQRYGADAVKAAVKELTKAKTGRPREPDWRELKDVIEQDALEWLNGGDPFSTRSNYSIAKTFAERRPGHSIVSTHKRIERKLSRGPYDRRWFVFVTAENMSRDGFPYANHLRALEAVASLPDMDPWQSMLERARSTLADFEAREGRPPEPSMSFAQIEEAVRLASLKAIAMPEIPNYLQALSGKSLGAQS
;
A
#
# COMPACT_ATOMS: atom_id res chain seq x y z
N MET A 1 36.85 -35.51 -5.06
CA MET A 1 36.72 -34.38 -6.00
C MET A 1 37.41 -33.21 -5.35
N ALA A 2 38.63 -32.92 -5.80
CA ALA A 2 39.51 -31.91 -5.23
C ALA A 2 39.09 -30.53 -5.77
N ASP A 3 38.84 -29.62 -4.84
CA ASP A 3 38.41 -28.25 -5.11
C ASP A 3 39.65 -27.39 -5.36
N GLU A 4 39.92 -27.12 -6.64
CA GLU A 4 41.03 -26.29 -7.11
C GLU A 4 40.71 -24.81 -6.83
N THR A 5 41.41 -24.25 -5.85
CA THR A 5 41.38 -22.81 -5.57
C THR A 5 42.19 -22.04 -6.62
N PRO A 6 41.63 -21.04 -7.32
CA PRO A 6 42.39 -20.29 -8.30
C PRO A 6 43.37 -19.32 -7.64
N LYS A 7 44.63 -19.47 -8.06
CA LYS A 7 45.83 -18.71 -7.70
C LYS A 7 45.67 -17.24 -8.10
N ARG A 8 45.66 -16.32 -7.12
CA ARG A 8 45.68 -14.86 -7.34
C ARG A 8 46.94 -14.46 -8.13
N ALA A 9 46.73 -13.83 -9.28
CA ALA A 9 47.78 -13.19 -10.06
C ALA A 9 48.28 -11.93 -9.33
N ALA A 10 49.59 -11.71 -9.38
CA ALA A 10 50.28 -10.56 -8.79
C ALA A 10 49.91 -9.24 -9.50
N PRO A 11 49.95 -8.09 -8.80
CA PRO A 11 49.74 -6.79 -9.42
C PRO A 11 50.91 -6.44 -10.34
N THR A 12 50.62 -6.34 -11.63
CA THR A 12 51.50 -5.79 -12.68
C THR A 12 51.87 -4.34 -12.37
N ASP A 13 53.16 -4.05 -12.56
CA ASP A 13 53.79 -2.75 -12.40
C ASP A 13 53.01 -1.62 -13.07
N ALA A 14 52.73 -0.59 -12.27
CA ALA A 14 52.17 0.65 -12.73
C ALA A 14 53.17 1.34 -13.68
N ALA A 15 52.80 1.47 -14.95
CA ALA A 15 53.45 2.37 -15.88
C ALA A 15 53.40 3.82 -15.32
N PRO A 16 54.46 4.63 -15.48
CA PRO A 16 54.45 6.02 -15.05
C PRO A 16 53.49 6.82 -15.94
N VAL A 17 52.25 6.98 -15.47
CA VAL A 17 51.26 7.84 -16.09
C VAL A 17 51.69 9.30 -15.93
N ASN A 18 52.16 9.88 -17.03
CA ASN A 18 52.10 11.31 -17.35
C ASN A 18 52.82 12.29 -16.41
N ALA A 19 54.16 12.32 -16.46
CA ALA A 19 54.95 13.47 -16.02
C ALA A 19 54.69 14.77 -16.85
N LEU A 20 53.97 14.68 -17.98
CA LEU A 20 53.60 15.82 -18.83
C LEU A 20 52.30 16.54 -18.41
N LEU A 21 51.53 16.01 -17.45
CA LEU A 21 50.37 16.71 -16.89
C LEU A 21 50.73 17.72 -15.78
N ALA A 22 51.99 17.70 -15.30
CA ALA A 22 52.46 18.59 -14.23
C ALA A 22 52.76 20.03 -14.70
N TYR A 23 52.77 20.28 -16.02
CA TYR A 23 53.10 21.57 -16.63
C TYR A 23 51.94 22.17 -17.44
N ALA A 24 50.69 21.87 -17.08
CA ALA A 24 49.58 22.70 -17.52
C ALA A 24 49.60 23.99 -16.70
N PRO A 25 49.90 25.18 -17.28
CA PRO A 25 49.73 26.43 -16.57
C PRO A 25 48.26 26.49 -16.13
N LYS A 26 48.04 26.64 -14.81
CA LYS A 26 46.72 27.01 -14.29
C LYS A 26 46.43 28.40 -14.83
N MET A 27 45.82 28.44 -16.00
CA MET A 27 45.12 29.61 -16.50
C MET A 27 43.96 29.78 -15.53
N ASP A 28 44.20 30.45 -14.40
CA ASP A 28 43.14 30.97 -13.57
C ASP A 28 42.31 31.82 -14.53
N LEU A 29 41.13 31.30 -14.88
CA LEU A 29 40.12 32.04 -15.61
C LEU A 29 39.67 33.17 -14.68
N VAL A 30 40.44 34.26 -14.62
CA VAL A 30 40.12 35.51 -13.94
C VAL A 30 39.09 36.24 -14.81
N GLY A 31 37.94 35.60 -15.01
CA GLY A 31 36.75 36.22 -15.55
C GLY A 31 35.88 36.77 -14.40
N PRO A 32 34.89 37.63 -14.71
CA PRO A 32 33.90 38.06 -13.73
C PRO A 32 33.31 36.83 -13.04
N THR A 33 33.41 36.78 -11.70
CA THR A 33 32.82 35.67 -10.95
C THR A 33 31.33 35.88 -10.81
N ILE A 34 30.58 34.81 -10.56
CA ILE A 34 29.16 34.88 -10.20
C ILE A 34 28.95 35.85 -9.02
N ASN A 35 29.91 35.93 -8.09
CA ASN A 35 29.86 36.86 -6.97
C ASN A 35 29.98 38.32 -7.42
N ASP A 36 30.79 38.61 -8.43
CA ASP A 36 30.93 39.96 -8.97
C ASP A 36 29.67 40.40 -9.72
N ASP A 37 29.02 39.48 -10.43
CA ASP A 37 27.74 39.75 -11.09
C ASP A 37 26.60 39.95 -10.08
N ILE A 38 26.56 39.18 -8.99
CA ILE A 38 25.61 39.40 -7.89
C ILE A 38 25.85 40.76 -7.24
N ARG A 39 27.10 41.11 -6.92
CA ARG A 39 27.44 42.44 -6.36
C ARG A 39 27.01 43.57 -7.29
N ARG A 40 27.26 43.43 -8.59
CA ARG A 40 26.85 44.40 -9.61
C ARG A 40 25.33 44.52 -9.71
N ALA A 41 24.60 43.40 -9.64
CA ALA A 41 23.14 43.39 -9.62
C ALA A 41 22.58 44.05 -8.36
N VAL A 42 23.18 43.79 -7.18
CA VAL A 42 22.80 44.42 -5.92
C VAL A 42 23.04 45.92 -5.95
N GLN A 43 24.18 46.37 -6.49
CA GLN A 43 24.47 47.80 -6.63
C GLN A 43 23.49 48.51 -7.58
N ARG A 44 23.03 47.85 -8.64
CA ARG A 44 22.13 48.46 -9.64
C ARG A 44 20.66 48.43 -9.23
N TYR A 45 20.20 47.37 -8.57
CA TYR A 45 18.77 47.12 -8.35
C TYR A 45 18.38 47.04 -6.87
N GLY A 46 19.34 47.03 -5.95
CA GLY A 46 19.11 46.85 -4.52
C GLY A 46 19.08 45.37 -4.10
N ALA A 47 19.48 45.11 -2.86
CA ALA A 47 19.60 43.74 -2.33
C ALA A 47 18.25 43.00 -2.29
N ASP A 48 17.18 43.70 -1.93
CA ASP A 48 15.83 43.11 -1.81
C ASP A 48 15.26 42.69 -3.17
N ALA A 49 15.48 43.49 -4.21
CA ALA A 49 15.03 43.16 -5.56
C ALA A 49 15.76 41.93 -6.13
N VAL A 50 17.08 41.85 -5.93
CA VAL A 50 17.88 40.68 -6.34
C VAL A 50 17.45 39.43 -5.58
N LYS A 51 17.19 39.54 -4.27
CA LYS A 51 16.70 38.42 -3.45
C LYS A 51 15.33 37.94 -3.91
N ALA A 52 14.42 38.86 -4.24
CA ALA A 52 13.10 38.52 -4.78
C ALA A 52 13.20 37.80 -6.13
N ALA A 53 14.01 38.32 -7.06
CA ALA A 53 14.22 37.72 -8.37
C ALA A 53 14.87 36.33 -8.29
N VAL A 54 15.89 36.15 -7.45
CA VAL A 54 16.50 34.83 -7.20
C VAL A 54 15.47 33.88 -6.60
N LYS A 55 14.64 34.33 -5.66
CA LYS A 55 13.58 33.50 -5.08
C LYS A 55 12.54 33.08 -6.11
N GLU A 56 12.19 33.95 -7.05
CA GLU A 56 11.27 33.60 -8.16
C GLU A 56 11.91 32.62 -9.15
N LEU A 57 13.17 32.84 -9.53
CA LEU A 57 13.91 31.97 -10.45
C LEU A 57 14.24 30.60 -9.83
N THR A 58 14.49 30.56 -8.52
CA THR A 58 14.75 29.33 -7.77
C THR A 58 13.49 28.67 -7.25
N LYS A 59 12.31 29.27 -7.46
CA LYS A 59 11.04 28.61 -7.14
C LYS A 59 10.96 27.33 -7.94
N ALA A 60 10.98 26.20 -7.23
CA ALA A 60 10.88 24.88 -7.86
C ALA A 60 9.65 24.88 -8.77
N LYS A 61 9.87 24.73 -10.08
CA LYS A 61 8.76 24.57 -11.03
C LYS A 61 7.98 23.36 -10.57
N THR A 62 6.68 23.54 -10.32
CA THR A 62 5.78 22.44 -9.98
C THR A 62 5.97 21.36 -11.03
N GLY A 63 6.41 20.18 -10.59
CA GLY A 63 6.62 19.06 -11.49
C GLY A 63 5.32 18.67 -12.20
N ARG A 64 5.44 17.86 -13.25
CA ARG A 64 4.27 17.30 -13.94
C ARG A 64 3.37 16.60 -12.91
N PRO A 65 2.03 16.80 -12.95
CA PRO A 65 1.12 16.11 -12.06
C PRO A 65 1.30 14.59 -12.18
N ARG A 66 1.10 13.88 -11.06
CA ARG A 66 1.21 12.42 -11.03
C ARG A 66 0.14 11.82 -11.94
N GLU A 67 0.55 10.94 -12.84
CA GLU A 67 -0.38 10.22 -13.70
C GLU A 67 -1.22 9.23 -12.84
N PRO A 68 -2.53 9.09 -13.11
CA PRO A 68 -3.45 8.26 -12.33
C PRO A 68 -3.31 6.76 -12.63
N ASP A 69 -2.08 6.25 -12.69
CA ASP A 69 -1.78 4.87 -13.13
C ASP A 69 -2.57 3.79 -12.37
N TRP A 70 -2.85 4.01 -11.07
CA TRP A 70 -3.56 3.02 -10.25
C TRP A 70 -5.00 2.76 -10.72
N ARG A 71 -5.66 3.79 -11.25
CA ARG A 71 -7.02 3.65 -11.79
C ARG A 71 -7.06 2.71 -12.99
N GLU A 72 -5.97 2.67 -13.74
CA GLU A 72 -5.86 1.91 -14.99
C GLU A 72 -5.27 0.52 -14.75
N LEU A 73 -4.56 0.33 -13.64
CA LEU A 73 -4.13 -0.98 -13.14
C LEU A 73 -5.25 -1.72 -12.41
N LYS A 74 -6.40 -1.08 -12.18
CA LYS A 74 -7.54 -1.61 -11.43
C LYS A 74 -7.94 -3.00 -11.92
N ASP A 75 -8.18 -3.17 -13.22
CA ASP A 75 -8.65 -4.45 -13.78
C ASP A 75 -7.64 -5.59 -13.55
N VAL A 76 -6.34 -5.28 -13.61
CA VAL A 76 -5.28 -6.26 -13.34
C VAL A 76 -5.28 -6.67 -11.87
N ILE A 77 -5.43 -5.69 -10.98
CA ILE A 77 -5.48 -5.90 -9.52
C ILE A 77 -6.73 -6.70 -9.13
N GLU A 78 -7.90 -6.39 -9.70
CA GLU A 78 -9.15 -7.14 -9.45
C GLU A 78 -9.03 -8.60 -9.91
N GLN A 79 -8.42 -8.84 -11.08
CA GLN A 79 -8.14 -10.21 -11.54
C GLN A 79 -7.16 -10.94 -10.63
N ASP A 80 -6.09 -10.27 -10.18
CA ASP A 80 -5.14 -10.86 -9.23
C ASP A 80 -5.82 -11.18 -7.89
N ALA A 81 -6.70 -10.30 -7.41
CA ALA A 81 -7.46 -10.50 -6.18
C ALA A 81 -8.42 -11.68 -6.29
N LEU A 82 -9.12 -11.83 -7.43
CA LEU A 82 -9.97 -12.99 -7.71
C LEU A 82 -9.18 -14.29 -7.74
N GLU A 83 -8.05 -14.31 -8.44
CA GLU A 83 -7.17 -15.49 -8.49
C GLU A 83 -6.69 -15.87 -7.10
N TRP A 84 -6.29 -14.88 -6.30
CA TRP A 84 -5.87 -15.08 -4.92
C TRP A 84 -7.02 -15.61 -4.04
N LEU A 85 -8.24 -15.05 -4.15
CA LEU A 85 -9.42 -15.51 -3.43
C LEU A 85 -9.76 -16.97 -3.73
N ASN A 86 -9.56 -17.40 -4.98
CA ASN A 86 -9.74 -18.80 -5.40
C ASN A 86 -8.61 -19.74 -4.94
N GLY A 87 -7.63 -19.23 -4.17
CA GLY A 87 -6.51 -20.01 -3.64
C GLY A 87 -5.31 -20.11 -4.57
N GLY A 88 -5.29 -19.37 -5.67
CA GLY A 88 -4.13 -19.24 -6.55
C GLY A 88 -3.08 -18.25 -6.01
N ASP A 89 -1.93 -18.20 -6.68
CA ASP A 89 -0.87 -17.21 -6.42
C ASP A 89 -0.70 -16.27 -7.62
N PRO A 90 -1.38 -15.11 -7.63
CA PRO A 90 -1.29 -14.17 -8.75
C PRO A 90 0.13 -13.58 -8.92
N PHE A 91 0.96 -13.60 -7.88
CA PHE A 91 2.30 -13.05 -7.92
C PHE A 91 3.28 -13.96 -8.66
N SER A 92 3.00 -15.26 -8.68
CA SER A 92 3.70 -16.24 -9.50
C SER A 92 3.16 -16.29 -10.94
N THR A 93 1.84 -16.15 -11.11
CA THR A 93 1.19 -16.20 -12.44
C THR A 93 1.57 -15.01 -13.32
N ARG A 94 1.64 -13.80 -12.74
CA ARG A 94 2.02 -12.57 -13.46
C ARG A 94 3.14 -11.87 -12.73
N SER A 95 4.20 -11.50 -13.45
CA SER A 95 5.29 -10.70 -12.90
C SER A 95 4.98 -9.20 -13.02
N ASN A 96 5.54 -8.39 -12.12
CA ASN A 96 5.42 -6.92 -12.24
C ASN A 96 5.97 -6.40 -13.58
N TYR A 97 7.00 -7.06 -14.12
CA TYR A 97 7.57 -6.76 -15.42
C TYR A 97 6.56 -6.98 -16.56
N SER A 98 5.83 -8.11 -16.58
CA SER A 98 4.88 -8.41 -17.65
C SER A 98 3.67 -7.48 -17.62
N ILE A 99 3.19 -7.13 -16.42
CA ILE A 99 2.13 -6.13 -16.22
C ILE A 99 2.58 -4.78 -16.74
N ALA A 100 3.76 -4.30 -16.32
CA ALA A 100 4.31 -3.02 -16.76
C ALA A 100 4.53 -2.96 -18.27
N LYS A 101 4.95 -4.07 -18.90
CA LYS A 101 5.18 -4.16 -20.35
C LYS A 101 3.87 -4.00 -21.11
N THR A 102 2.87 -4.80 -20.73
CA THR A 102 1.52 -4.76 -21.32
C THR A 102 0.89 -3.37 -21.15
N PHE A 103 1.08 -2.74 -19.98
CA PHE A 103 0.59 -1.40 -19.72
C PHE A 103 1.24 -0.35 -20.62
N ALA A 104 2.56 -0.40 -20.79
CA ALA A 104 3.29 0.55 -21.62
C ALA A 104 2.95 0.42 -23.12
N GLU A 105 2.73 -0.81 -23.60
CA GLU A 105 2.35 -1.08 -25.00
C GLU A 105 0.94 -0.54 -25.35
N ARG A 106 0.03 -0.47 -24.37
CA ARG A 106 -1.34 0.04 -24.56
C ARG A 106 -1.45 1.56 -24.61
N ARG A 107 -0.36 2.31 -24.39
CA ARG A 107 -0.37 3.78 -24.31
C ARG A 107 0.45 4.45 -25.43
N PRO A 108 -0.12 4.56 -26.64
CA PRO A 108 0.54 5.28 -27.72
C PRO A 108 0.74 6.76 -27.32
N GLY A 109 1.88 7.34 -27.70
CA GLY A 109 2.24 8.72 -27.40
C GLY A 109 3.10 8.93 -26.14
N HIS A 110 3.25 7.91 -25.30
CA HIS A 110 4.21 7.93 -24.20
C HIS A 110 5.49 7.16 -24.56
N SER A 111 6.61 7.54 -23.94
CA SER A 111 7.83 6.72 -24.04
C SER A 111 7.58 5.36 -23.38
N ILE A 112 7.60 4.29 -24.18
CA ILE A 112 7.36 2.91 -23.72
C ILE A 112 8.33 2.55 -22.59
N VAL A 113 9.62 2.81 -22.77
CA VAL A 113 10.67 2.49 -21.78
C VAL A 113 10.46 3.26 -20.47
N SER A 114 10.11 4.54 -20.55
CA SER A 114 9.87 5.36 -19.35
C SER A 114 8.62 4.89 -18.59
N THR A 115 7.54 4.62 -19.33
CA THR A 115 6.27 4.12 -18.79
C THR A 115 6.44 2.76 -18.13
N HIS A 116 7.10 1.83 -18.82
CA HIS A 116 7.44 0.51 -18.30
C HIS A 116 8.18 0.59 -16.97
N LYS A 117 9.32 1.29 -16.92
CA LYS A 117 10.11 1.47 -15.69
C LYS A 117 9.36 2.20 -14.59
N ARG A 118 8.43 3.09 -14.92
CA ARG A 118 7.61 3.82 -13.94
C ARG A 118 6.59 2.88 -13.29
N ILE A 119 5.86 2.12 -14.10
CA ILE A 119 4.84 1.17 -13.63
C ILE A 119 5.49 0.04 -12.85
N GLU A 120 6.60 -0.52 -13.33
CA GLU A 120 7.34 -1.56 -12.63
C GLU A 120 7.81 -1.09 -11.24
N ARG A 121 8.35 0.12 -11.13
CA ARG A 121 8.69 0.73 -9.84
C ARG A 121 7.48 0.93 -8.95
N LYS A 122 6.35 1.37 -9.51
CA LYS A 122 5.10 1.59 -8.76
C LYS A 122 4.52 0.27 -8.21
N LEU A 123 4.63 -0.83 -8.96
CA LEU A 123 4.18 -2.16 -8.53
C LEU A 123 5.11 -2.81 -7.49
N SER A 124 6.39 -2.42 -7.45
CA SER A 124 7.43 -3.04 -6.62
C SER A 124 7.90 -2.20 -5.43
N ARG A 125 7.69 -0.89 -5.47
CA ARG A 125 8.24 0.06 -4.49
C ARG A 125 7.18 1.07 -4.07
N GLY A 126 7.16 1.33 -2.77
CA GLY A 126 6.31 2.33 -2.16
C GLY A 126 5.79 1.84 -0.81
N PRO A 127 5.07 2.70 -0.08
CA PRO A 127 4.30 2.25 1.09
C PRO A 127 3.17 1.29 0.68
N TYR A 128 2.74 1.34 -0.58
CA TYR A 128 1.71 0.49 -1.17
C TYR A 128 2.21 -0.08 -2.48
N ASP A 129 2.50 -1.37 -2.50
CA ASP A 129 2.93 -2.13 -3.67
C ASP A 129 1.76 -2.94 -4.26
N ARG A 130 2.03 -3.77 -5.27
CA ARG A 130 1.01 -4.64 -5.86
C ARG A 130 0.35 -5.55 -4.82
N ARG A 131 1.11 -6.11 -3.87
CA ARG A 131 0.57 -7.03 -2.85
C ARG A 131 -0.47 -6.34 -1.99
N TRP A 132 -0.16 -5.13 -1.53
CA TRP A 132 -1.09 -4.32 -0.77
C TRP A 132 -2.41 -4.12 -1.52
N PHE A 133 -2.35 -3.67 -2.77
CA PHE A 133 -3.56 -3.43 -3.57
C PHE A 133 -4.35 -4.71 -3.83
N VAL A 134 -3.68 -5.83 -4.08
CA VAL A 134 -4.33 -7.14 -4.30
C VAL A 134 -5.07 -7.59 -3.05
N PHE A 135 -4.43 -7.54 -1.87
CA PHE A 135 -5.05 -7.99 -0.63
C PHE A 135 -6.19 -7.08 -0.17
N VAL A 136 -6.05 -5.76 -0.30
CA VAL A 136 -7.15 -4.81 -0.01
C VAL A 136 -8.31 -5.02 -0.96
N THR A 137 -8.05 -5.24 -2.24
CA THR A 137 -9.12 -5.53 -3.21
C THR A 137 -9.79 -6.87 -2.90
N ALA A 138 -9.01 -7.89 -2.53
CA ALA A 138 -9.55 -9.19 -2.11
C ALA A 138 -10.42 -9.08 -0.86
N GLU A 139 -10.02 -8.29 0.13
CA GLU A 139 -10.81 -8.02 1.33
C GLU A 139 -12.18 -7.44 0.96
N ASN A 140 -12.20 -6.37 0.16
CA ASN A 140 -13.46 -5.74 -0.28
C ASN A 140 -14.36 -6.70 -1.05
N MET A 141 -13.80 -7.52 -1.96
CA MET A 141 -14.57 -8.47 -2.77
C MET A 141 -15.09 -9.66 -1.95
N SER A 142 -14.32 -10.11 -0.97
CA SER A 142 -14.60 -11.33 -0.20
C SER A 142 -15.80 -11.22 0.75
N ARG A 143 -16.18 -10.00 1.15
CA ARG A 143 -17.20 -9.76 2.18
C ARG A 143 -18.57 -10.29 1.79
N ASP A 144 -18.98 -10.07 0.54
CA ASP A 144 -20.34 -10.36 0.05
C ASP A 144 -20.40 -11.63 -0.82
N GLY A 145 -19.36 -11.86 -1.63
CA GLY A 145 -19.41 -12.84 -2.72
C GLY A 145 -18.68 -14.16 -2.46
N PHE A 146 -18.03 -14.31 -1.31
CA PHE A 146 -17.18 -15.47 -1.01
C PHE A 146 -17.47 -16.04 0.39
N PRO A 147 -17.13 -17.33 0.62
CA PRO A 147 -17.09 -17.91 1.95
C PRO A 147 -16.36 -17.02 2.97
N TYR A 148 -16.87 -16.92 4.20
CA TYR A 148 -16.32 -16.06 5.24
C TYR A 148 -14.83 -16.35 5.55
N ALA A 149 -14.40 -17.60 5.38
CA ALA A 149 -13.00 -18.00 5.53
C ALA A 149 -12.07 -17.22 4.57
N ASN A 150 -12.54 -16.91 3.36
CA ASN A 150 -11.77 -16.12 2.40
C ASN A 150 -11.62 -14.67 2.86
N HIS A 151 -12.64 -14.12 3.52
CA HIS A 151 -12.58 -12.76 4.07
C HIS A 151 -11.58 -12.65 5.22
N LEU A 152 -11.60 -13.61 6.15
CA LEU A 152 -10.59 -13.69 7.21
C LEU A 152 -9.19 -13.83 6.64
N ARG A 153 -9.00 -14.72 5.66
CA ARG A 153 -7.70 -14.88 4.99
C ARG A 153 -7.23 -13.58 4.36
N ALA A 154 -8.13 -12.82 3.71
CA ALA A 154 -7.81 -11.54 3.11
C ALA A 154 -7.38 -10.50 4.16
N LEU A 155 -8.12 -10.39 5.27
CA LEU A 155 -7.76 -9.51 6.39
C LEU A 155 -6.43 -9.89 7.02
N GLU A 156 -6.16 -11.18 7.23
CA GLU A 156 -4.87 -11.68 7.72
C GLU A 156 -3.73 -11.32 6.78
N ALA A 157 -3.93 -11.47 5.47
CA ALA A 157 -2.94 -11.12 4.47
C ALA A 157 -2.61 -9.61 4.50
N VAL A 158 -3.62 -8.74 4.56
CA VAL A 158 -3.37 -7.29 4.66
C VAL A 158 -2.73 -6.92 6.00
N ALA A 159 -3.22 -7.46 7.12
CA ALA A 159 -2.71 -7.18 8.46
C ALA A 159 -1.27 -7.66 8.70
N SER A 160 -0.82 -8.63 7.90
CA SER A 160 0.57 -9.12 7.92
C SER A 160 1.57 -8.19 7.23
N LEU A 161 1.12 -7.19 6.48
CA LEU A 161 2.00 -6.22 5.84
C LEU A 161 2.54 -5.19 6.86
N PRO A 162 3.72 -4.60 6.63
CA PRO A 162 4.31 -3.61 7.53
C PRO A 162 3.44 -2.36 7.72
N ASP A 163 3.43 -1.79 8.93
CA ASP A 163 2.72 -0.55 9.27
C ASP A 163 1.19 -0.59 9.03
N MET A 164 0.55 -1.74 9.28
CA MET A 164 -0.88 -1.99 9.00
C MET A 164 -1.75 -2.12 10.26
N ASP A 165 -1.49 -1.35 11.32
CA ASP A 165 -2.26 -1.39 12.59
C ASP A 165 -3.79 -1.31 12.40
N PRO A 166 -4.34 -0.45 11.52
CA PRO A 166 -5.79 -0.40 11.32
C PRO A 166 -6.38 -1.73 10.83
N TRP A 167 -5.61 -2.50 10.05
CA TRP A 167 -6.04 -3.78 9.52
C TRP A 167 -6.01 -4.88 10.57
N GLN A 168 -5.11 -4.80 11.56
CA GLN A 168 -5.12 -5.69 12.71
C GLN A 168 -6.41 -5.52 13.52
N SER A 169 -6.81 -4.27 13.78
CA SER A 169 -8.09 -4.00 14.47
C SER A 169 -9.31 -4.49 13.66
N MET A 170 -9.26 -4.39 12.32
CA MET A 170 -10.33 -4.95 11.47
C MET A 170 -10.39 -6.48 11.55
N LEU A 171 -9.23 -7.15 11.53
CA LEU A 171 -9.14 -8.60 11.68
C LEU A 171 -9.65 -9.07 13.06
N GLU A 172 -9.26 -8.39 14.13
CA GLU A 172 -9.72 -8.67 15.49
C GLU A 172 -11.23 -8.50 15.60
N ARG A 173 -11.78 -7.42 15.04
CA ARG A 173 -13.24 -7.22 14.98
C ARG A 173 -13.91 -8.36 14.22
N ALA A 174 -13.37 -8.75 13.07
CA ALA A 174 -13.95 -9.83 12.27
C ALA A 174 -13.99 -11.17 13.03
N ARG A 175 -12.90 -11.48 13.76
CA ARG A 175 -12.82 -12.65 14.65
C ARG A 175 -13.80 -12.55 15.82
N SER A 176 -13.96 -11.38 16.41
CA SER A 176 -14.96 -11.14 17.47
C SER A 176 -16.38 -11.39 16.96
N THR A 177 -16.72 -10.90 15.77
CA THR A 177 -18.06 -11.13 15.18
C THR A 177 -18.35 -12.61 14.95
N LEU A 178 -17.34 -13.40 14.55
CA LEU A 178 -17.50 -14.85 14.44
C LEU A 178 -17.72 -15.51 15.80
N ALA A 179 -16.95 -15.11 16.82
CA ALA A 179 -17.13 -15.61 18.17
C ALA A 179 -18.52 -15.27 18.74
N ASP A 180 -19.03 -14.07 18.48
CA ASP A 180 -20.38 -13.64 18.87
C ASP A 180 -21.46 -14.47 18.17
N PHE A 181 -21.27 -14.78 16.89
CA PHE A 181 -22.16 -15.67 16.16
C PHE A 181 -22.16 -17.08 16.77
N GLU A 182 -20.97 -17.65 17.01
CA GLU A 182 -20.79 -19.01 17.56
C GLU A 182 -21.37 -19.16 18.96
N ALA A 183 -21.09 -18.20 19.85
CA ALA A 183 -21.59 -18.20 21.22
C ALA A 183 -23.13 -18.19 21.26
N ARG A 184 -23.76 -17.56 20.27
CA ARG A 184 -25.22 -17.42 20.18
C ARG A 184 -25.90 -18.61 19.55
N GLU A 185 -25.39 -19.08 18.42
CA GLU A 185 -26.00 -20.19 17.66
C GLU A 185 -25.58 -21.57 18.22
N GLY A 186 -24.57 -21.62 19.09
CA GLY A 186 -24.03 -22.85 19.67
C GLY A 186 -23.25 -23.70 18.68
N ARG A 187 -22.97 -23.17 17.49
CA ARG A 187 -22.26 -23.84 16.39
C ARG A 187 -21.56 -22.82 15.48
N PRO A 188 -20.50 -23.23 14.77
CA PRO A 188 -19.85 -22.41 13.74
C PRO A 188 -20.82 -21.99 12.63
N PRO A 189 -20.59 -20.84 11.97
CA PRO A 189 -21.29 -20.48 10.74
C PRO A 189 -21.11 -21.56 9.66
N GLU A 190 -22.10 -21.71 8.79
CA GLU A 190 -21.99 -22.63 7.66
C GLU A 190 -20.82 -22.18 6.74
N PRO A 191 -19.97 -23.09 6.24
CA PRO A 191 -18.79 -22.73 5.44
C PRO A 191 -19.11 -21.93 4.17
N SER A 192 -20.33 -22.03 3.65
CA SER A 192 -20.79 -21.30 2.46
C SER A 192 -21.30 -19.89 2.77
N MET A 193 -21.48 -19.51 4.03
CA MET A 193 -21.94 -18.17 4.40
C MET A 193 -20.87 -17.13 4.07
N SER A 194 -21.30 -15.99 3.54
CA SER A 194 -20.45 -14.83 3.40
C SER A 194 -20.27 -14.09 4.73
N PHE A 195 -19.21 -13.29 4.84
CA PHE A 195 -18.97 -12.55 6.07
C PHE A 195 -20.08 -11.53 6.35
N ALA A 196 -20.61 -10.88 5.31
CA ALA A 196 -21.76 -9.97 5.43
C ALA A 196 -23.01 -10.65 6.00
N GLN A 197 -23.28 -11.90 5.62
CA GLN A 197 -24.42 -12.66 6.16
C GLN A 197 -24.25 -12.95 7.66
N ILE A 198 -23.02 -13.21 8.10
CA ILE A 198 -22.70 -13.43 9.51
C ILE A 198 -22.87 -12.13 10.30
N GLU A 199 -22.32 -11.02 9.81
CA GLU A 199 -22.48 -9.69 10.42
C GLU A 199 -23.96 -9.32 10.57
N GLU A 200 -24.75 -9.56 9.52
CA GLU A 200 -26.19 -9.28 9.54
C GLU A 200 -26.93 -10.15 10.55
N ALA A 201 -26.60 -11.44 10.64
CA ALA A 201 -27.21 -12.34 11.62
C ALA A 201 -26.90 -11.91 13.07
N VAL A 202 -25.64 -11.52 13.35
CA VAL A 202 -25.25 -10.98 14.66
C VAL A 202 -26.00 -9.68 14.95
N ARG A 203 -26.03 -8.74 13.99
CA ARG A 203 -26.70 -7.44 14.13
C ARG A 203 -28.19 -7.59 14.43
N LEU A 204 -28.91 -8.42 13.67
CA LEU A 204 -30.35 -8.67 13.88
C LEU A 204 -30.62 -9.29 15.25
N ALA A 205 -29.76 -10.20 15.69
CA ALA A 205 -29.89 -10.80 17.02
C ALA A 205 -29.66 -9.78 18.14
N SER A 206 -28.65 -8.92 18.03
CA SER A 206 -28.41 -7.83 18.99
C SER A 206 -29.61 -6.89 19.06
N LEU A 207 -30.19 -6.52 17.92
CA LEU A 207 -31.40 -5.69 17.88
C LEU A 207 -32.61 -6.38 18.54
N LYS A 208 -32.78 -7.68 18.31
CA LYS A 208 -33.85 -8.46 18.96
C LYS A 208 -33.68 -8.50 20.48
N ALA A 209 -32.46 -8.70 20.97
CA ALA A 209 -32.17 -8.71 22.40
C ALA A 209 -32.48 -7.36 23.09
N ILE A 210 -32.24 -6.24 22.38
CA ILE A 210 -32.60 -4.91 22.88
C ILE A 210 -34.12 -4.70 22.87
N ALA A 211 -34.82 -5.17 21.83
CA ALA A 211 -36.26 -4.98 21.69
C ALA A 211 -37.09 -5.88 22.62
N MET A 212 -36.59 -7.07 22.93
CA MET A 212 -37.23 -8.05 23.81
C MET A 212 -36.24 -8.45 24.90
N PRO A 213 -35.98 -7.58 25.89
CA PRO A 213 -35.16 -7.98 27.02
C PRO A 213 -35.88 -9.16 27.69
N GLU A 214 -35.27 -10.33 27.68
CA GLU A 214 -35.76 -11.45 28.47
C GLU A 214 -35.82 -10.97 29.93
N ILE A 215 -37.03 -10.74 30.45
CA ILE A 215 -37.23 -10.35 31.84
C ILE A 215 -36.63 -11.49 32.65
N PRO A 216 -35.53 -11.26 33.41
CA PRO A 216 -34.90 -12.32 34.16
C PRO A 216 -35.94 -13.06 35.00
N ASN A 217 -35.87 -14.40 35.04
CA ASN A 217 -36.87 -15.24 35.73
C ASN A 217 -37.16 -14.80 37.18
N TYR A 218 -36.21 -14.16 37.86
CA TYR A 218 -36.40 -13.61 39.21
C TYR A 218 -37.33 -12.38 39.25
N LEU A 219 -37.38 -11.55 38.20
CA LEU A 219 -38.32 -10.45 38.08
C LEU A 219 -39.73 -10.94 37.71
N GLN A 220 -39.84 -12.03 36.94
CA GLN A 220 -41.14 -12.68 36.71
C GLN A 220 -41.71 -13.27 38.01
N ALA A 221 -40.85 -13.87 38.86
CA ALA A 221 -41.26 -14.38 40.17
C ALA A 221 -41.77 -13.28 41.14
N LEU A 222 -41.29 -12.04 40.99
CA LEU A 222 -41.75 -10.90 41.79
C LEU A 222 -43.04 -10.26 41.26
N SER A 223 -43.30 -10.35 39.95
CA SER A 223 -44.55 -9.88 39.32
C SER A 223 -45.75 -10.80 39.54
N GLY A 224 -45.53 -12.04 39.98
CA GLY A 224 -46.57 -13.06 40.22
C GLY A 224 -47.27 -12.99 41.58
N LYS A 225 -47.01 -11.98 42.43
CA LYS A 225 -47.81 -11.76 43.65
C LYS A 225 -49.20 -11.25 43.28
N SER A 226 -50.09 -12.21 43.01
CA SER A 226 -51.54 -12.10 43.06
C SER A 226 -51.98 -11.27 44.26
N LEU A 227 -52.35 -10.00 44.02
CA LEU A 227 -53.13 -9.19 44.94
C LEU A 227 -54.52 -9.81 45.04
N GLY A 228 -54.68 -10.65 46.07
CA GLY A 228 -55.92 -10.99 46.75
C GLY A 228 -57.20 -11.11 45.93
N ALA A 229 -57.61 -12.34 45.63
CA ALA A 229 -59.03 -12.68 45.68
C ALA A 229 -59.40 -12.87 47.17
N GLN A 230 -59.86 -11.79 47.81
CA GLN A 230 -60.68 -11.88 49.02
C GLN A 230 -62.14 -12.02 48.57
N SER A 231 -62.71 -13.19 48.80
CA SER A 231 -64.14 -13.40 49.13
C SER A 231 -64.37 -14.86 49.45
#